data_AF-A0A7Y3CQR7-F1
#
_entry.id   AF-A0A7Y3CQR7-F1
#
_cell.length_a   1.000
_cell.length_b   1.000
_cell.length_c   1.000
_cell.angle_alpha   90.00
_cell.angle_beta   90.00
_cell.angle_gamma   90.00
#
_symmetry.space_group_name_H-M   'P 1'
#
loop_
_entity.id
_entity.type
_entity.pdbx_description
1 polymer ?
#
loop_
_entity_poly.entity_id
_entity_poly.type
_entity_poly.pdbx_seq_one_letter_code
_entity_poly.pdbx_strand_id
1 'polypeptide(L)' 'VEVSSGGLRQPVAEIYPAEAFLDKFFEEGVAITLASDGHEASEAGFGHSEVVAVARRAGYSTRLSFDQRTRTEVPL' A
#
# COMPACT_ATOMS: atom_id res chain seq x y z
N VAL A 1 -6.58 4.93 1.61
CA VAL A 1 -6.74 3.86 0.60
C VAL A 1 -5.72 2.76 0.89
N GLU A 2 -5.98 1.51 0.52
CA GLU A 2 -4.97 0.46 0.62
C GLU A 2 -4.00 0.50 -0.57
N VAL A 3 -2.70 0.34 -0.31
CA VAL A 3 -1.67 0.09 -1.32
C VAL A 3 -1.26 -1.39 -1.22
N SER A 4 -1.56 -2.18 -2.25
CA SER A 4 -1.47 -3.64 -2.21
C SER A 4 -0.55 -4.20 -3.30
N SER A 5 0.28 -5.17 -2.93
CA SER A 5 1.09 -5.95 -3.87
C SER A 5 0.33 -7.09 -4.57
N GLY A 6 -0.95 -7.29 -4.26
CA GLY A 6 -1.76 -8.36 -4.84
C GLY A 6 -1.77 -8.34 -6.38
N GLY A 7 -1.75 -7.15 -6.99
CA GLY A 7 -1.76 -7.01 -8.44
C GLY A 7 -0.49 -7.48 -9.15
N LEU A 8 0.65 -7.58 -8.44
CA LEU A 8 1.88 -8.14 -8.99
C LEU A 8 1.78 -9.66 -9.27
N ARG A 9 0.87 -10.36 -8.57
CA ARG A 9 0.59 -11.79 -8.79
C ARG A 9 -0.50 -12.01 -9.85
N GLN A 10 -1.15 -10.94 -10.30
CA GLN A 10 -2.19 -10.97 -11.33
C GLN A 10 -1.59 -10.64 -12.71
N PRO A 11 -2.28 -10.96 -13.82
CA PRO A 11 -1.78 -10.64 -15.17
C PRO A 11 -1.49 -9.17 -15.43
N VAL A 12 -2.08 -8.25 -14.66
CA VAL A 12 -1.79 -6.81 -14.75
C VAL A 12 -0.36 -6.47 -14.30
N ALA A 13 0.21 -7.27 -13.39
CA ALA A 13 1.58 -7.12 -12.88
C ALA A 13 1.90 -5.71 -12.34
N GLU A 14 0.93 -5.09 -11.67
CA GLU A 14 1.02 -3.72 -11.14
C GLU A 14 0.66 -3.69 -9.64
N ILE A 15 1.20 -2.72 -8.90
CA ILE A 15 0.71 -2.39 -7.55
C ILE A 15 -0.70 -1.79 -7.67
N TYR A 16 -1.57 -2.11 -6.71
CA TYR A 16 -2.86 -1.44 -6.57
C TYR A 16 -2.81 -0.34 -5.50
N PRO A 17 -3.50 0.79 -5.71
CA PRO A 17 -4.01 1.24 -7.00
C PRO A 17 -2.85 1.59 -7.96
N ALA A 18 -3.16 1.77 -9.25
CA ALA A 18 -2.17 2.27 -10.20
C ALA A 18 -1.56 3.59 -9.73
N GLU A 19 -0.28 3.84 -10.03
CA GLU A 19 0.49 4.96 -9.46
C GLU A 19 -0.22 6.32 -9.67
N ALA A 20 -0.81 6.57 -10.84
CA ALA A 20 -1.52 7.81 -11.12
C ALA A 20 -2.74 8.06 -10.22
N PHE A 21 -3.38 7.02 -9.67
CA PHE A 21 -4.42 7.19 -8.66
C PHE A 21 -3.81 7.42 -7.27
N LEU A 22 -2.70 6.74 -6.96
CA LEU A 22 -2.00 6.93 -5.70
C LEU A 22 -1.49 8.38 -5.54
N ASP A 23 -0.97 8.97 -6.62
CA ASP A 23 -0.55 10.38 -6.65
C ASP A 23 -1.74 11.31 -6.33
N LYS A 24 -2.90 11.06 -6.94
CA LYS A 24 -4.14 11.82 -6.67
C LYS A 24 -4.61 11.67 -5.23
N PHE A 25 -4.50 10.47 -4.66
CA PHE A 25 -4.83 10.25 -3.25
C PHE A 25 -3.88 11.02 -2.33
N PHE A 26 -2.60 11.11 -2.68
CA PHE A 26 -1.64 11.91 -1.93
C PHE A 26 -1.96 13.40 -2.01
N GLU A 27 -2.21 13.93 -3.22
CA GLU A 27 -2.60 15.33 -3.46
C GLU A 27 -3.82 15.75 -2.63
N GLU A 28 -4.80 14.84 -2.46
CA GLU A 28 -6.02 15.06 -1.67
C GLU A 28 -5.86 14.73 -0.18
N GLY A 29 -4.65 14.38 0.28
CA GLY A 29 -4.39 14.09 1.70
C GLY A 29 -5.01 12.79 2.21
N VAL A 30 -5.31 11.84 1.33
CA VAL A 30 -5.86 10.53 1.70
C VAL A 30 -4.76 9.66 2.28
N ALA A 31 -4.85 9.32 3.56
CA ALA A 31 -3.91 8.42 4.22
C ALA A 31 -3.97 6.98 3.66
N ILE A 32 -2.86 6.24 3.79
CA ILE A 32 -2.72 4.90 3.22
C ILE A 32 -2.53 3.78 4.25
N THR A 33 -2.85 2.55 3.84
CA THR A 33 -2.41 1.30 4.48
C THR A 33 -1.62 0.46 3.48
N LEU A 34 -0.88 -0.54 3.95
CA LEU A 34 -0.13 -1.47 3.08
C LEU A 34 -0.69 -2.88 3.22
N ALA A 35 -0.74 -3.63 2.11
CA ALA A 35 -1.19 -5.02 2.10
C ALA A 35 -0.42 -5.86 1.08
N SER A 36 -0.44 -7.18 1.30
CA SER A 36 0.07 -8.17 0.33
C SER A 36 -1.04 -8.96 -0.37
N ASP A 37 -2.28 -8.84 0.13
CA ASP A 37 -3.44 -9.64 -0.28
C ASP A 37 -3.14 -11.15 -0.33
N GLY A 38 -2.34 -11.62 0.64
CA GLY A 38 -1.89 -13.00 0.71
C GLY A 38 -3.02 -13.96 1.08
N HIS A 39 -3.20 -15.00 0.26
CA HIS A 39 -4.18 -16.08 0.47
C HIS A 39 -3.53 -17.36 1.01
N GLU A 40 -2.19 -17.42 1.03
CA GLU A 40 -1.38 -18.47 1.63
C GLU A 40 -0.23 -17.87 2.46
N ALA A 41 0.36 -18.68 3.36
CA ALA A 41 1.39 -18.20 4.28
C ALA A 41 2.65 -17.66 3.59
N SER A 42 3.02 -18.23 2.44
CA SER A 42 4.13 -17.80 1.59
C SER A 42 3.93 -16.41 0.98
N GLU A 43 2.69 -15.96 0.84
CA GLU A 43 2.36 -14.64 0.28
C GLU A 43 2.34 -13.54 1.33
N ALA A 44 2.43 -13.87 2.62
CA ALA A 44 2.44 -12.89 3.70
C ALA A 44 3.62 -11.92 3.53
N GLY A 45 3.31 -10.65 3.27
CA GLY A 45 4.33 -9.62 3.07
C GLY A 45 5.01 -9.67 1.69
N PHE A 46 4.49 -10.46 0.75
CA PHE A 46 4.95 -10.45 -0.64
C PHE A 46 4.94 -9.03 -1.22
N GLY A 47 5.97 -8.66 -1.98
CA GLY A 47 6.05 -7.35 -2.66
C GLY A 47 6.10 -6.14 -1.71
N HIS A 48 6.46 -6.32 -0.44
CA HIS A 48 6.46 -5.24 0.55
C HIS A 48 7.41 -4.09 0.17
N SER A 49 8.61 -4.40 -0.33
CA SER A 49 9.58 -3.41 -0.79
C SER A 49 9.03 -2.55 -1.93
N GLU A 50 8.31 -3.16 -2.86
CA GLU A 50 7.71 -2.54 -4.03
C GLU A 50 6.58 -1.60 -3.62
N VAL A 51 5.70 -2.06 -2.72
CA VAL A 51 4.62 -1.24 -2.14
C VAL A 51 5.18 -0.02 -1.41
N VAL A 52 6.22 -0.19 -0.57
CA VAL A 52 6.86 0.92 0.14
C VAL A 52 7.52 1.89 -0.83
N ALA A 53 8.19 1.38 -1.87
CA ALA A 53 8.83 2.21 -2.89
C ALA A 53 7.81 3.04 -3.66
N VAL A 54 6.69 2.44 -4.08
CA VAL A 54 5.59 3.12 -4.79
C VAL A 54 4.95 4.20 -3.89
N ALA A 55 4.66 3.87 -2.63
CA ALA A 55 4.11 4.84 -1.68
C ALA A 55 5.04 6.04 -1.46
N ARG A 56 6.35 5.79 -1.29
CA ARG A 56 7.35 6.86 -1.16
C ARG A 56 7.48 7.71 -2.41
N ARG A 57 7.37 7.12 -3.61
CA ARG A 57 7.38 7.88 -4.87
C ARG A 57 6.20 8.83 -4.99
N ALA A 58 5.01 8.41 -4.57
CA ALA A 58 3.80 9.24 -4.54
C ALA A 58 3.88 10.38 -3.51
N GLY A 59 4.82 10.34 -2.56
CA GLY A 59 5.07 11.40 -1.58
C GLY A 59 4.76 11.03 -0.13
N TYR A 60 4.25 9.83 0.13
CA TYR A 60 3.96 9.38 1.50
C TYR A 60 5.25 9.15 2.30
N SER A 61 5.26 9.62 3.55
CA SER A 61 6.30 9.33 4.55
C SER A 61 5.79 8.46 5.71
N THR A 62 4.47 8.31 5.80
CA THR A 62 3.75 7.59 6.86
C THR A 62 2.63 6.74 6.28
N ARG A 63 2.18 5.77 7.08
CA ARG A 63 1.00 4.95 6.83
C ARG A 63 0.17 4.86 8.09
N LEU A 64 -1.08 4.44 7.94
CA LEU A 64 -1.92 4.08 9.07
C LEU A 64 -1.60 2.66 9.55
N SER A 65 -1.62 2.50 10.86
CA SER A 65 -1.75 1.23 11.57
C SER A 65 -3.08 1.25 12.32
N PHE A 66 -3.71 0.09 12.47
CA PHE A 66 -4.97 -0.03 13.20
C PHE A 66 -4.83 -1.05 14.32
N ASP A 67 -5.27 -0.66 15.51
CA ASP A 67 -5.44 -1.55 16.66
C ASP A 67 -6.82 -1.30 17.27
N GLN A 68 -7.63 -2.35 17.41
CA GLN A 68 -9.01 -2.26 17.89
C GLN A 68 -9.84 -1.14 17.19
N ARG A 69 -9.68 -0.99 15.87
CA ARG A 69 -10.29 0.09 15.04
C ARG A 69 -9.81 1.52 15.36
N THR A 70 -8.85 1.67 16.25
CA THR A 70 -8.14 2.94 16.48
C THR A 70 -7.01 3.06 15.48
N ARG A 71 -6.98 4.16 14.74
CA ARG A 71 -5.91 4.45 13.77
C ARG A 71 -4.77 5.22 14.43
N THR A 72 -3.54 4.84 14.12
CA THR A 72 -2.32 5.56 14.49
C THR A 72 -1.46 5.73 13.25
N GLU A 73 -0.91 6.91 13.06
CA GLU A 73 0.05 7.17 11.98
C GLU A 73 1.44 6.69 12.39
N VAL A 74 2.08 5.89 11.54
CA VAL A 74 3.41 5.33 11.76
C VAL A 74 4.28 5.54 10.52
N PRO A 75 5.62 5.60 10.65
CA PRO A 75 6.51 5.73 9.50
C PRO A 75 6.35 4.60 8.46
N LEU A 76 6.59 4.92 7.19
CA LEU A 76 6.70 3.95 6.09
C LEU A 76 8.04 3.21 6.09
#